data_AF-A0A414BJ20-F1
#
_entry.id   AF-A0A414BJ20-F1
#
_cell.length_a   1.000
_cell.length_b   1.000
_cell.length_c   1.000
_cell.angle_alpha   90.00
_cell.angle_beta   90.00
_cell.angle_gamma   90.00
#
_symmetry.space_group_name_H-M   'P 1'
#
loop_
_entity.id
_entity.type
_entity.pdbx_description
1 polymer ?
#
loop_
_entity_poly.entity_id
_entity_poly.type
_entity_poly.pdbx_seq_one_letter_code
_entity_poly.pdbx_strand_id
1 'polypeptide(L)' 'MKKSILVFGLGFLQKSLIEQCKSLGLYVVGMDITDDALLRDEVDAFEVVAGDDFEAHSPWQRNMLSAESCAQLPTSH' A
#
# COMPACT_ATOMS: atom_id res chain seq x y z
N MET A 1 -5.85 -25.00 10.48
CA MET A 1 -5.09 -24.09 9.59
C MET A 1 -5.36 -22.67 10.08
N LYS A 2 -4.31 -21.90 10.40
CA LYS A 2 -4.44 -20.51 10.90
C LYS A 2 -4.70 -19.61 9.68
N LYS A 3 -5.74 -18.76 9.72
CA LYS A 3 -6.03 -17.83 8.62
C LYS A 3 -5.11 -16.62 8.75
N SER A 4 -4.64 -16.10 7.62
CA SER A 4 -3.76 -14.94 7.58
C SER A 4 -4.49 -13.73 6.99
N ILE A 5 -4.09 -12.54 7.44
CA ILE A 5 -4.52 -11.25 6.89
C ILE A 5 -3.28 -10.44 6.51
N LEU A 6 -3.38 -9.70 5.41
CA LEU A 6 -2.36 -8.77 4.95
C LEU A 6 -2.80 -7.34 5.25
N VAL A 7 -1.93 -6.56 5.89
CA VAL A 7 -2.17 -5.15 6.23
C VAL A 7 -1.12 -4.28 5.53
N PHE A 8 -1.58 -3.38 4.67
CA PHE A 8 -0.73 -2.40 3.98
C PHE A 8 -0.69 -1.08 4.76
N GLY A 9 0.50 -0.53 4.93
CA GLY A 9 0.74 0.70 5.67
C GLY A 9 0.58 0.50 7.17
N LEU A 10 1.69 0.32 7.88
CA LEU A 10 1.75 0.07 9.32
C LEU A 10 1.86 1.38 10.13
N GLY A 11 1.01 2.34 9.78
CA GLY A 11 0.79 3.55 10.58
C GLY A 11 -0.13 3.31 11.78
N PHE A 12 -0.21 4.30 12.69
CA PHE A 12 -0.89 4.16 13.98
C PHE A 12 -2.37 3.73 13.89
N LEU A 13 -3.04 4.06 12.78
CA LEU A 13 -4.46 3.74 12.56
C LEU A 13 -4.72 2.23 12.51
N GLN A 14 -3.72 1.43 12.14
CA GLN A 14 -3.89 -0.03 12.05
C GLN A 14 -3.81 -0.75 13.39
N LYS A 15 -3.43 -0.07 14.48
CA LYS A 15 -3.18 -0.72 15.77
C LYS A 15 -4.39 -1.51 16.27
N SER A 16 -5.58 -0.89 16.28
CA SER A 16 -6.80 -1.54 16.75
C SER A 16 -7.21 -2.72 15.85
N LEU A 17 -6.93 -2.65 14.54
CA LEU A 17 -7.16 -3.75 13.61
C LEU A 17 -6.25 -4.93 13.92
N ILE A 18 -4.94 -4.69 14.06
CA ILE A 18 -3.93 -5.71 14.36
C ILE A 18 -4.27 -6.43 15.67
N GLU A 19 -4.60 -5.67 16.72
CA GLU A 19 -5.01 -6.22 18.03
C GLU A 19 -6.26 -7.12 17.92
N GLN A 20 -7.27 -6.70 17.16
CA GLN A 20 -8.47 -7.50 16.90
C GLN A 20 -8.16 -8.76 16.08
N CYS A 21 -7.31 -8.67 15.06
CA CYS A 21 -6.91 -9.84 14.29
C CYS A 21 -6.20 -10.87 15.17
N LYS A 22 -5.30 -10.42 16.03
CA LYS A 22 -4.61 -11.29 17.00
C LYS A 22 -5.57 -11.93 17.99
N SER A 23 -6.55 -11.17 18.52
CA SER A 23 -7.54 -11.72 19.46
C SER A 23 -8.44 -12.79 18.83
N LEU A 24 -8.66 -12.71 17.52
CA LEU A 24 -9.35 -13.73 16.71
C LEU A 24 -8.46 -14.92 16.30
N GLY A 25 -7.19 -14.92 16.70
CA GLY A 25 -6.22 -15.96 16.35
C GLY A 25 -5.79 -15.93 14.88
N LEU A 26 -5.91 -14.79 14.20
CA LEU A 26 -5.39 -14.60 12.85
C LEU A 26 -3.87 -14.38 12.89
N TYR A 27 -3.20 -14.71 11.78
CA TYR A 27 -1.79 -14.37 11.55
C TYR A 27 -1.72 -13.09 10.73
N VAL A 28 -1.02 -12.07 11.22
CA VAL A 28 -0.97 -10.74 10.59
C VAL A 28 0.35 -10.58 9.85
N VAL A 29 0.28 -10.43 8.54
CA VAL A 29 1.41 -10.03 7.68
C VAL A 29 1.30 -8.53 7.44
N GLY A 30 2.33 -7.78 7.78
CA GLY A 30 2.40 -6.34 7.55
C GLY A 30 3.30 -5.99 6.38
N MET A 31 2.86 -5.04 5.55
CA MET A 31 3.64 -4.46 4.47
C MET A 31 3.72 -2.95 4.61
N ASP A 32 4.91 -2.39 4.44
CA ASP A 32 5.13 -0.94 4.41
C ASP A 32 6.25 -0.58 3.41
N ILE A 33 6.33 0.69 3.03
CA ILE A 33 7.37 1.21 2.15
C ILE A 33 8.69 1.45 2.89
N THR A 34 8.64 1.54 4.21
CA THR A 34 9.80 1.80 5.07
C THR A 34 10.03 0.65 6.04
N ASP A 35 11.28 0.37 6.37
CA ASP A 35 11.65 -0.67 7.33
C ASP A 35 11.47 -0.23 8.80
N ASP A 36 11.23 1.05 9.05
CA ASP A 36 11.02 1.64 10.37
C ASP A 36 9.54 1.92 10.70
N ALA A 37 8.62 1.23 10.00
CA ALA A 37 7.19 1.44 10.16
C ALA A 37 6.72 1.29 11.62
N LEU A 38 5.83 2.20 12.04
CA LEU A 38 5.46 2.38 13.45
C LEU A 38 4.96 1.10 14.14
N LEU A 39 4.23 0.26 13.42
CA LEU A 39 3.64 -0.98 13.95
C LEU A 39 4.35 -2.24 13.44
N ARG A 40 5.61 -2.15 13.00
CA ARG A 40 6.41 -3.28 12.51
C ARG A 40 6.49 -4.44 13.51
N ASP A 41 6.71 -4.13 14.79
CA ASP A 41 6.85 -5.17 15.83
C ASP A 41 5.50 -5.70 16.33
N GLU A 42 4.40 -5.10 15.88
CA GLU A 42 3.05 -5.50 16.24
C GLU A 42 2.47 -6.53 15.26
N VAL A 43 3.13 -6.85 14.15
CA VAL A 43 2.68 -7.89 13.20
C VAL A 43 3.45 -9.19 13.38
N ASP A 44 2.93 -10.32 12.86
CA ASP A 44 3.58 -11.64 13.00
C ASP A 44 4.67 -11.88 11.94
N ALA A 45 4.56 -11.20 10.79
CA ALA A 45 5.58 -11.13 9.74
C ALA A 45 5.55 -9.74 9.10
N PHE A 46 6.70 -9.27 8.63
CA PHE A 46 6.85 -7.94 8.05
C PHE A 46 7.67 -8.00 6.76
N GLU A 47 7.21 -7.28 5.74
CA GLU A 47 7.91 -7.14 4.47
C GLU A 47 7.93 -5.67 4.03
N VAL A 48 9.11 -5.21 3.61
CA VAL A 48 9.27 -3.87 3.02
C VAL A 48 9.09 -4.01 1.53
N VAL A 49 8.11 -3.30 0.97
CA VAL A 49 7.80 -3.34 -0.46
C VAL A 49 7.96 -1.95 -1.03
N ALA A 50 8.86 -1.79 -2.02
CA ALA A 50 9.07 -0.52 -2.67
C ALA A 50 7.80 -0.11 -3.44
N GLY A 51 7.44 1.18 -3.39
CA GLY A 51 6.25 1.70 -4.09
C GLY A 51 6.26 1.43 -5.60
N ASP A 52 7.44 1.22 -6.17
CA ASP A 52 7.67 0.99 -7.60
C ASP A 52 7.21 -0.41 -8.08
N ASP A 53 6.96 -1.36 -7.18
CA ASP A 53 6.36 -2.66 -7.55
C ASP A 53 4.88 -2.55 -7.95
N PHE A 54 4.23 -1.41 -7.67
CA PHE A 54 2.87 -1.11 -8.10
C PHE A 54 2.79 -0.59 -9.55
N GLU A 55 3.90 -0.06 -10.08
CA GLU A 55 3.94 0.66 -11.36
C GLU A 55 3.97 -0.26 -12.59
N ALA A 56 4.30 -1.54 -12.44
CA ALA A 56 4.57 -2.39 -13.61
C ALA A 56 3.35 -2.60 -14.53
N HIS A 57 2.10 -2.51 -14.06
CA HIS A 57 0.92 -2.94 -14.84
C HIS A 57 -0.36 -2.07 -14.73
N SER A 58 -0.29 -0.81 -14.29
CA SER A 58 -1.50 0.02 -14.17
C SER A 58 -2.03 0.51 -15.55
N PRO A 59 -3.27 0.16 -15.96
CA PRO A 59 -3.90 0.72 -17.16
C PRO A 59 -4.11 2.24 -17.06
N TRP A 60 -4.00 2.80 -15.86
CA TRP A 60 -4.28 4.19 -15.54
C TRP A 60 -3.12 5.13 -15.92
N GLN A 61 -1.87 4.63 -16.02
CA GLN A 61 -0.75 5.45 -16.51
C GLN A 61 -0.90 5.78 -18.01
N ARG A 62 -1.46 4.86 -18.80
CA ARG A 62 -1.68 5.07 -20.25
C ARG A 62 -2.66 6.23 -20.52
N ASN A 63 -3.60 6.47 -19.60
CA ASN A 63 -4.57 7.56 -19.72
C ASN A 63 -4.05 8.90 -19.17
N MET A 64 -3.08 8.89 -18.25
CA MET A 64 -2.48 10.13 -17.73
C MET A 64 -1.64 10.84 -18.80
N LEU A 65 -0.84 10.09 -19.58
CA LEU A 65 -0.09 10.62 -20.73
C LEU A 65 -1.00 11.14 -21.85
N SER A 66 -2.20 10.59 -22.00
CA SER A 66 -3.20 11.06 -22.97
C SER A 66 -3.80 12.41 -22.54
N ALA A 67 -4.12 12.56 -21.26
CA ALA A 67 -4.71 13.78 -20.70
C ALA A 67 -3.75 14.98 -20.75
N GLU A 68 -2.44 14.76 -20.59
CA GLU A 68 -1.43 15.82 -20.73
C GLU A 68 -1.31 16.34 -22.17
N SER A 69 -1.57 15.50 -23.19
CA SER A 69 -1.59 15.95 -24.59
C SER A 69 -2.80 16.83 -24.94
N CYS A 70 -3.92 16.70 -24.21
CA CYS A 70 -5.11 17.54 -24.41
C CYS A 70 -4.97 18.95 -23.81
N ALA A 71 -4.02 19.18 -22.91
CA ALA A 71 -3.84 20.48 -22.24
C ALA A 71 -3.05 21.51 -23.05
N GLN A 72 -2.51 21.13 -24.22
CA GLN A 72 -1.76 22.02 -25.11
C GLN A 72 -2.67 22.47 -26.28
N LEU A 73 -3.67 23.30 -25.98
CA LEU A 73 -4.37 24.06 -27.02
C LEU A 73 -3.51 25.28 -27.39
N PRO A 74 -3.17 25.50 -28.67
CA PRO A 74 -2.44 26.70 -29.07
C PRO A 74 -3.35 27.92 -28.87
N THR A 75 -2.93 28.85 -28.04
CA THR A 75 -3.54 30.18 -27.97
C THR A 75 -3.20 30.92 -29.26
N SER A 76 -4.16 31.01 -30.18
CA SER A 76 -4.03 31.82 -31.40
C SER A 76 -3.94 33.30 -31.02
N HIS A 77 -2.85 33.94 -31.45
CA HIS A 77 -2.64 35.39 -31.44
C HIS A 77 -3.54 36.10 -32.44
#